data_AF-A0AAW0J6R0-F1
#
_entry.id   AF-A0AAW0J6R0-F1
#
_cell.length_a   1.000
_cell.length_b   1.000
_cell.length_c   1.000
_cell.angle_alpha   90.00
_cell.angle_beta   90.00
_cell.angle_gamma   90.00
#
_symmetry.space_group_name_H-M   'P 1'
#
loop_
_entity.id
_entity.type
_entity.pdbx_description
1 polymer ?
#
loop_
_entity_poly.entity_id
_entity_poly.type
_entity_poly.pdbx_seq_one_letter_code
_entity_poly.pdbx_strand_id
1 'polypeptide(L)'
;MGDEVSSSSSSNNCSAVAIDSSNIGFQLLKKHGWKEGTGLGASQQGRLEPVQACLKNNKRGLGADKVKKTAKKPHDTAASNEKNDQDRLPSKKCKTLSKRIRKMQELEKQLQEKEFERAFYREFWPDNV
;
A
#
# COMPACT_ATOMS: atom_id res chain seq x y z
N MET A 1 5.18 13.47 -41.26
CA MET A 1 4.84 13.58 -39.83
C MET A 1 4.48 12.18 -39.36
N GLY A 2 5.36 11.53 -38.59
CA GLY A 2 5.10 10.23 -37.98
C GLY A 2 5.80 10.20 -36.63
N ASP A 3 5.02 10.23 -35.55
CA ASP A 3 5.53 10.27 -34.18
C ASP A 3 5.76 8.85 -33.66
N GLU A 4 7.03 8.52 -33.39
CA GLU A 4 7.50 7.31 -32.72
C GLU A 4 7.20 7.39 -31.21
N VAL A 5 6.25 6.56 -30.75
CA VAL A 5 5.86 6.44 -29.34
C VAL A 5 6.86 5.58 -28.55
N SER A 6 7.87 6.23 -27.95
CA SER A 6 8.79 5.62 -26.99
C SER A 6 8.07 5.20 -25.71
N SER A 7 7.71 3.91 -25.61
CA SER A 7 7.21 3.30 -24.38
C SER A 7 8.35 3.16 -23.37
N SER A 8 8.39 4.05 -22.37
CA SER A 8 9.36 4.01 -21.28
C SER A 8 9.02 2.87 -20.31
N SER A 9 9.50 1.67 -20.62
CA SER A 9 9.68 0.63 -19.59
C SER A 9 10.69 1.15 -18.58
N SER A 10 10.26 1.48 -17.36
CA SER A 10 11.17 1.75 -16.24
C SER A 10 11.94 0.48 -15.89
N SER A 11 12.99 0.22 -16.67
CA SER A 11 14.06 -0.70 -16.31
C SER A 11 14.72 -0.14 -15.06
N ASN A 12 14.47 -0.78 -13.92
CA ASN A 12 15.35 -0.65 -12.76
C ASN A 12 16.67 -1.35 -13.11
N ASN A 13 17.42 -0.77 -14.03
CA ASN A 13 18.81 -1.06 -14.24
C ASN A 13 19.58 -0.13 -13.32
N CYS A 14 19.85 -0.56 -12.09
CA CYS A 14 21.06 -0.08 -11.45
C CYS A 14 22.21 -0.70 -12.23
N SER A 15 22.61 -0.06 -13.33
CA SER A 15 23.90 -0.33 -13.94
C SER A 15 24.92 -0.22 -12.81
N ALA A 16 25.70 -1.26 -12.62
CA ALA A 16 26.75 -1.37 -11.62
C ALA A 16 27.75 -0.22 -11.75
N VAL A 17 27.41 0.95 -11.20
CA VAL A 17 28.32 2.08 -11.20
C VAL A 17 29.41 1.71 -10.21
N ALA A 18 30.64 1.61 -10.71
CA ALA A 18 31.82 1.42 -9.87
C ALA A 18 31.83 2.48 -8.76
N ILE A 19 32.26 2.08 -7.56
CA ILE A 19 32.33 3.01 -6.43
C ILE A 19 33.38 4.07 -6.76
N ASP A 20 32.99 5.34 -6.71
CA ASP A 20 33.89 6.44 -7.05
C ASP A 20 35.10 6.53 -6.10
N SER A 21 36.24 6.93 -6.65
CA SER A 21 37.52 7.08 -5.95
C SER A 21 37.51 8.14 -4.84
N SER A 22 36.63 9.14 -4.96
CA SER A 22 36.42 10.16 -3.92
C SER A 22 35.73 9.60 -2.66
N ASN A 23 35.06 8.44 -2.77
CA ASN A 23 34.33 7.84 -1.66
C ASN A 23 35.30 7.33 -0.57
N ILE A 24 35.06 7.72 0.68
CA ILE A 24 35.89 7.31 1.82
C ILE A 24 35.95 5.78 1.97
N GLY A 25 34.82 5.09 1.75
CA GLY A 25 34.75 3.63 1.78
C GLY A 25 35.61 2.97 0.70
N PHE A 26 35.66 3.53 -0.50
CA PHE A 26 36.55 3.05 -1.56
C PHE A 26 38.02 3.17 -1.17
N GLN A 27 38.41 4.32 -0.60
CA GLN A 27 39.79 4.54 -0.16
C GLN A 27 40.19 3.58 0.96
N LEU A 28 39.28 3.32 1.91
CA LEU A 28 39.50 2.36 2.99
C LEU A 28 39.66 0.94 2.45
N LEU A 29 38.79 0.51 1.53
CA LEU A 29 38.89 -0.80 0.89
C LEU A 29 40.24 -0.97 0.19
N LYS A 30 40.64 0.02 -0.65
CA LYS A 30 41.95 -0.01 -1.32
C LYS A 30 43.11 -0.06 -0.33
N LYS A 31 43.07 0.71 0.76
CA LYS A 31 44.10 0.68 1.82
C LYS A 31 44.23 -0.68 2.48
N HIS A 32 43.14 -1.42 2.63
CA HIS A 32 43.13 -2.78 3.17
C HIS A 32 43.37 -3.87 2.12
N GLY A 33 43.86 -3.51 0.93
CA GLY A 33 44.28 -4.46 -0.10
C GLY A 33 43.16 -4.96 -1.00
N TRP A 34 41.93 -4.43 -0.90
CA TRP A 34 40.88 -4.71 -1.87
C TRP A 34 41.21 -4.05 -3.22
N LYS A 35 40.99 -4.79 -4.31
CA LYS A 35 41.19 -4.32 -5.68
C LYS A 35 39.85 -4.09 -6.35
N GLU A 36 39.78 -2.98 -7.08
CA GLU A 36 38.61 -2.64 -7.87
C GLU A 36 38.31 -3.75 -8.90
N GLY A 37 37.03 -4.10 -9.03
CA GLY A 37 36.60 -5.20 -9.90
C GLY A 37 36.78 -6.61 -9.33
N THR A 38 37.34 -6.77 -8.13
CA THR A 38 37.42 -8.09 -7.46
C THR A 38 36.43 -8.23 -6.31
N GLY A 39 35.92 -9.45 -6.12
CA GLY A 39 35.04 -9.79 -5.02
C GLY A 39 35.76 -9.73 -3.67
N LEU A 40 34.98 -9.59 -2.59
CA LEU A 40 35.52 -9.66 -1.23
C LEU A 40 35.78 -11.12 -0.81
N GLY A 41 36.63 -11.32 0.22
CA GLY A 41 36.97 -12.63 0.76
C GLY A 41 38.36 -13.13 0.35
N ALA A 42 38.84 -14.17 1.04
CA ALA A 42 40.22 -14.69 0.87
C ALA A 42 40.54 -15.13 -0.57
N SER A 43 39.54 -15.65 -1.29
CA SER A 43 39.66 -16.09 -2.67
C SER A 43 38.91 -15.17 -3.63
N GLN A 44 38.59 -13.94 -3.21
CA GLN A 44 37.80 -12.97 -3.99
C GLN A 44 36.42 -13.49 -4.44
N GLN A 45 35.85 -14.42 -3.67
CA GLN A 45 34.63 -15.15 -4.00
C GLN A 45 33.32 -14.37 -3.78
N GLY A 46 33.41 -13.19 -3.16
CA GLY A 46 32.27 -12.34 -2.89
C GLY A 46 31.63 -11.81 -4.17
N ARG A 47 30.32 -11.54 -4.10
CA ARG A 47 29.58 -10.93 -5.22
C ARG A 47 30.13 -9.53 -5.51
N LEU A 48 30.32 -9.22 -6.79
CA LEU A 48 30.64 -7.86 -7.27
C LEU A 48 29.42 -6.95 -7.18
N GLU A 49 28.26 -7.50 -7.50
CA GLU A 49 27.00 -6.76 -7.57
C GLU A 49 26.16 -6.88 -6.30
N PRO A 50 25.53 -5.77 -5.85
CA PRO A 50 24.54 -5.80 -4.80
C PRO A 50 23.40 -6.78 -5.08
N VAL A 51 22.85 -7.36 -4.01
CA VAL A 51 21.67 -8.22 -4.12
C VAL A 51 20.44 -7.34 -4.36
N GLN A 52 19.68 -7.65 -5.41
CA GLN A 52 18.45 -6.93 -5.72
C GLN A 52 17.37 -7.23 -4.68
N ALA A 53 16.80 -6.17 -4.10
CA ALA A 53 15.69 -6.27 -3.17
C ALA A 53 14.36 -6.09 -3.91
N CYS A 54 13.49 -7.09 -3.83
CA CYS A 54 12.14 -7.01 -4.39
C CYS A 54 11.18 -6.40 -3.36
N LEU A 55 10.67 -5.20 -3.63
CA LEU A 55 9.67 -4.58 -2.75
C LEU A 55 8.30 -5.24 -2.94
N LYS A 56 7.68 -5.69 -1.85
CA LYS A 56 6.34 -6.28 -1.86
C LYS A 56 5.27 -5.19 -1.71
N ASN A 57 4.59 -4.85 -2.80
CA ASN A 57 3.54 -3.81 -2.78
C ASN A 57 2.18 -4.30 -2.26
N ASN A 58 2.02 -5.60 -1.97
CA ASN A 58 0.75 -6.18 -1.53
C ASN A 58 0.83 -6.65 -0.07
N LYS A 59 -0.34 -6.81 0.56
CA LYS A 59 -0.47 -7.33 1.94
C LYS A 59 -0.87 -8.82 1.98
N ARG A 60 -0.84 -9.52 0.84
CA ARG A 60 -1.24 -10.94 0.77
C ARG A 60 -0.14 -11.83 1.31
N GLY A 61 -0.48 -13.04 1.78
CA GLY A 61 0.50 -14.01 2.25
C GLY A 61 1.51 -14.41 1.16
N LEU A 62 2.64 -14.97 1.57
CA LEU A 62 3.55 -15.66 0.64
C LEU A 62 2.81 -16.88 0.06
N GLY A 63 3.07 -17.22 -1.21
CA GLY A 63 2.40 -18.33 -1.90
C GLY A 63 0.97 -18.04 -2.38
N ALA A 64 0.39 -16.89 -2.04
CA ALA A 64 -0.98 -16.56 -2.42
C ALA A 64 -1.06 -16.20 -3.92
N ASP A 65 -2.06 -16.72 -4.65
CA ASP A 65 -2.16 -16.60 -6.12
C ASP A 65 -2.02 -15.17 -6.65
N LYS A 66 -1.18 -14.96 -7.65
CA LYS A 66 -1.04 -13.65 -8.29
C LYS A 66 -2.34 -13.30 -9.02
N VAL A 67 -2.92 -12.15 -8.72
CA VAL A 67 -4.06 -11.63 -9.48
C VAL A 67 -3.59 -11.37 -10.91
N LYS A 68 -4.13 -12.11 -11.87
CA LYS A 68 -3.85 -11.89 -13.29
C LYS A 68 -4.37 -10.50 -13.64
N LYS A 69 -3.47 -9.56 -13.95
CA LYS A 69 -3.86 -8.28 -14.53
C LYS A 69 -4.34 -8.57 -15.95
N THR A 70 -5.66 -8.64 -16.16
CA THR A 70 -6.23 -8.66 -17.50
C THR A 70 -5.93 -7.31 -18.14
N ALA A 71 -5.11 -7.31 -19.19
CA ALA A 71 -4.83 -6.12 -19.99
C ALA A 71 -6.14 -5.65 -20.64
N LYS A 72 -6.68 -4.51 -20.21
CA LYS A 72 -7.76 -3.84 -20.94
C LYS A 72 -7.14 -3.23 -22.20
N LYS A 73 -7.61 -3.67 -23.38
CA LYS A 73 -7.29 -3.03 -24.68
C LYS A 73 -7.84 -1.58 -24.69
N PRO A 74 -7.18 -0.63 -25.37
CA PRO A 74 -7.73 0.71 -25.56
C PRO A 74 -8.84 0.64 -26.63
N HIS A 75 -10.01 1.20 -26.33
CA HIS A 75 -11.06 1.44 -27.31
C HIS A 75 -11.33 2.94 -27.35
N ASP A 76 -10.87 3.58 -28.41
CA ASP A 76 -11.20 4.97 -28.75
C ASP A 76 -12.68 5.08 -29.12
N THR A 77 -13.52 5.66 -28.28
CA THR A 77 -14.64 6.52 -28.73
C THR A 77 -15.17 7.37 -27.58
N ALA A 78 -15.36 8.66 -27.87
CA ALA A 78 -15.88 9.66 -26.96
C ALA A 78 -17.37 9.42 -26.59
N ALA A 79 -17.67 9.78 -25.33
CA ALA A 79 -18.98 10.14 -24.77
C ALA A 79 -20.11 9.09 -24.79
N SER A 80 -20.33 8.44 -23.63
CA SER A 80 -21.62 8.45 -22.91
C SER A 80 -21.57 7.64 -21.61
N ASN A 81 -22.53 7.97 -20.74
CA ASN A 81 -22.78 7.57 -19.37
C ASN A 81 -22.74 6.06 -19.03
N GLU A 82 -22.40 5.81 -17.76
CA GLU A 82 -22.76 4.65 -16.92
C GLU A 82 -22.48 3.22 -17.43
N LYS A 83 -21.55 2.52 -16.76
CA LYS A 83 -21.87 1.43 -15.82
C LYS A 83 -20.62 0.94 -15.08
N ASN A 84 -20.85 0.71 -13.78
CA ASN A 84 -19.95 0.11 -12.79
C ASN A 84 -19.37 -1.22 -13.29
N ASP A 85 -18.04 -1.32 -13.36
CA ASP A 85 -17.33 -2.59 -13.51
C ASP A 85 -16.75 -2.95 -12.15
N GLN A 86 -17.42 -3.89 -11.48
CA GLN A 86 -16.96 -4.51 -10.25
C GLN A 86 -15.63 -5.23 -10.48
N ASP A 87 -14.59 -4.83 -9.74
CA ASP A 87 -13.76 -5.76 -8.94
C ASP A 87 -12.55 -5.05 -8.32
N ARG A 88 -12.83 -4.08 -7.44
CA ARG A 88 -11.99 -3.84 -6.27
C ARG A 88 -12.77 -3.16 -5.13
N LEU A 89 -12.76 -3.86 -3.99
CA LEU A 89 -13.04 -3.42 -2.62
C LEU A 89 -14.51 -3.27 -2.20
N PRO A 90 -15.11 -4.28 -1.55
CA PRO A 90 -15.92 -3.96 -0.40
C PRO A 90 -14.97 -3.68 0.77
N SER A 91 -15.31 -2.67 1.57
CA SER A 91 -15.43 -2.86 3.02
C SER A 91 -14.67 -1.90 3.92
N LYS A 92 -13.70 -1.05 3.51
CA LYS A 92 -13.16 -0.06 4.47
C LYS A 92 -14.15 1.06 4.77
N LYS A 93 -14.63 1.77 3.74
CA LYS A 93 -15.69 2.79 3.90
C LYS A 93 -17.01 2.19 4.39
N CYS A 94 -17.38 1.02 3.89
CA CYS A 94 -18.61 0.33 4.30
C CYS A 94 -18.58 -0.15 5.76
N LYS A 95 -17.43 -0.68 6.26
CA LYS A 95 -17.26 -1.00 7.70
C LYS A 95 -17.23 0.24 8.57
N THR A 96 -16.61 1.34 8.12
CA THR A 96 -16.57 2.59 8.90
C THR A 96 -17.94 3.24 9.00
N LEU A 97 -18.73 3.22 7.91
CA LEU A 97 -20.11 3.71 7.93
C LEU A 97 -21.00 2.85 8.84
N SER A 98 -20.85 1.52 8.79
CA SER A 98 -21.59 0.61 9.68
C SER A 98 -21.27 0.84 11.17
N LYS A 99 -19.99 1.05 11.54
CA LYS A 99 -19.61 1.39 12.92
C LYS A 99 -20.22 2.71 13.39
N ARG A 100 -20.28 3.72 12.52
CA ARG A 100 -20.85 5.03 12.84
C ARG A 100 -22.36 4.96 13.04
N ILE A 101 -23.06 4.18 12.21
CA ILE A 101 -24.51 3.97 12.33
C ILE A 101 -24.84 3.24 13.63
N ARG A 102 -24.12 2.15 13.97
CA ARG A 102 -24.34 1.43 15.24
C ARG A 102 -24.11 2.32 16.46
N LYS A 103 -23.07 3.17 16.46
CA LYS A 103 -22.78 4.07 17.57
C LYS A 103 -23.83 5.17 17.73
N MET A 104 -24.44 5.61 16.63
CA MET A 104 -25.53 6.58 16.63
C MET A 104 -26.82 5.98 17.20
N GLN A 105 -27.18 4.76 16.78
CA GLN A 105 -28.35 4.04 17.28
C GLN A 105 -28.27 3.76 18.79
N GLU A 106 -27.08 3.41 19.30
CA GLU A 106 -26.89 3.16 20.74
C GLU A 106 -27.13 4.43 21.57
N LEU A 107 -26.62 5.58 21.13
CA LEU A 107 -26.83 6.85 21.84
C LEU A 107 -28.30 7.26 21.82
N GLU A 108 -28.99 7.07 20.69
CA GLU A 108 -30.42 7.31 20.57
C GLU A 108 -31.22 6.42 21.53
N LYS A 109 -30.90 5.11 21.59
CA LYS A 109 -31.51 4.18 22.54
C LYS A 109 -31.29 4.61 23.99
N GLN A 110 -30.07 5.04 24.34
CA GLN A 110 -29.78 5.55 25.70
C GLN A 110 -30.55 6.82 26.04
N LEU A 111 -30.76 7.72 25.06
CA LEU A 111 -31.59 8.91 25.27
C LEU A 111 -33.06 8.52 25.44
N GLN A 112 -33.57 7.61 24.61
CA GLN A 112 -34.93 7.08 24.74
C GLN A 112 -35.15 6.38 26.08
N GLU A 113 -34.20 5.58 26.55
CA GLU A 113 -34.28 4.93 27.86
C GLU A 113 -34.25 5.94 29.00
N LYS A 114 -33.40 6.98 28.93
CA LYS A 114 -33.37 8.06 29.93
C LYS A 114 -34.65 8.90 29.92
N GLU A 115 -35.18 9.19 28.74
CA GLU A 115 -36.45 9.91 28.61
C GLU A 115 -37.62 9.07 29.10
N PHE A 116 -37.61 7.77 28.77
CA PHE A 116 -38.59 6.81 29.27
C PHE A 116 -38.51 6.71 30.79
N GLU A 117 -37.34 6.54 31.38
CA GLU A 117 -37.15 6.46 32.82
C GLU A 117 -37.62 7.75 33.50
N ARG A 118 -37.23 8.92 32.97
CA ARG A 118 -37.69 10.21 33.49
C ARG A 118 -39.20 10.39 33.37
N ALA A 119 -39.81 9.99 32.25
CA ALA A 119 -41.25 10.05 32.05
C ALA A 119 -41.99 9.05 32.96
N PHE A 120 -41.46 7.83 33.06
CA PHE A 120 -41.98 6.76 33.89
C PHE A 120 -41.97 7.13 35.37
N TYR A 121 -40.87 7.68 35.89
CA TYR A 121 -40.82 8.16 37.27
C TYR A 121 -41.74 9.36 37.51
N ARG A 122 -41.83 10.30 36.57
CA ARG A 122 -42.77 11.42 36.67
C ARG A 122 -44.24 10.95 36.75
N GLU A 123 -44.57 9.88 36.04
CA GLU A 123 -45.95 9.38 35.92
C GLU A 123 -46.31 8.36 37.02
N PHE A 124 -45.34 7.58 37.51
CA PHE A 124 -45.60 6.46 38.43
C PHE A 124 -45.06 6.69 39.86
N TRP A 125 -44.17 7.67 40.10
CA TRP A 125 -43.62 8.01 41.43
C TRP A 125 -43.39 9.53 41.59
N PRO A 126 -44.44 10.34 41.83
CA PRO A 126 -44.36 11.81 41.79
C PRO A 126 -43.52 12.47 42.90
N ASP A 127 -43.32 11.80 44.03
CA ASP A 127 -42.80 12.42 45.27
C ASP A 127 -41.26 12.46 45.39
N ASN A 128 -40.52 12.06 44.34
CA ASN A 128 -39.05 11.95 44.38
C ASN A 128 -38.32 12.78 43.29
N VAL A 129 -38.95 13.85 42.80
CA VAL A 129 -38.36 14.90 41.95
C VAL A 129 -38.43 16.24 42.64
#